data_AF-A0A1H3Q200-F1
#
_entry.id   AF-A0A1H3Q200-F1
#
_cell.length_a   1.000
_cell.length_b   1.000
_cell.length_c   1.000
_cell.angle_alpha   90.00
_cell.angle_beta   90.00
_cell.angle_gamma   90.00
#
_symmetry.space_group_name_H-M   'P 1'
#
loop_
_entity.id
_entity.type
_entity.pdbx_description
1 polymer ?
#
loop_
_entity_poly.entity_id
_entity_poly.type
_entity_poly.pdbx_seq_one_letter_code
_entity_poly.pdbx_strand_id
1 'polypeptide(L)'
;MDRTGTHVPTVSRYDYPLSTERPELLRTKSDKAFTEITLAKMREGDLVNDDLRIHPQSLILQAQIAKDAGRPELADNLRRAAELTQFDDEKKILEFYDAMRPSLANREQMTKVAAELEEKDAPLCAQLVREAIEVYEERNLFRHQNGAGQHPTSTDEDQP
;
A
#
# COMPACT_ATOMS: atom_id res chain seq x y z
N MET A 1 -16.26 8.16 11.36
CA MET A 1 -15.76 8.45 12.72
C MET A 1 -14.62 7.48 12.95
N ASP A 2 -13.38 7.98 12.97
CA ASP A 2 -12.22 7.18 13.32
C ASP A 2 -12.01 7.26 14.85
N ARG A 3 -11.56 6.16 15.47
CA ARG A 3 -11.75 5.81 16.89
C ARG A 3 -10.89 6.61 17.89
N THR A 4 -10.24 7.69 17.45
CA THR A 4 -9.34 8.52 18.28
C THR A 4 -9.86 9.93 18.57
N GLY A 5 -10.99 10.35 18.00
CA GLY A 5 -11.57 11.68 18.28
C GLY A 5 -10.74 12.87 17.76
N THR A 6 -9.64 12.63 17.06
CA THR A 6 -8.84 13.68 16.41
C THR A 6 -9.57 14.16 15.17
N HIS A 7 -10.10 15.38 15.22
CA HIS A 7 -10.69 16.03 14.05
C HIS A 7 -9.60 16.19 12.98
N VAL A 8 -9.70 15.43 11.89
CA VAL A 8 -8.83 15.63 10.72
C VAL A 8 -9.15 17.02 10.16
N PRO A 9 -8.20 17.96 10.16
CA PRO A 9 -8.46 19.31 9.69
C PRO A 9 -8.79 19.29 8.20
N THR A 10 -9.69 20.19 7.79
CA THR A 10 -10.05 20.38 6.39
C THR A 10 -9.02 21.27 5.72
N VAL A 11 -8.48 20.84 4.58
CA VAL A 11 -7.49 21.58 3.78
C VAL A 11 -7.91 21.64 2.31
N SER A 12 -7.43 22.66 1.59
CA SER A 12 -7.72 22.94 0.19
C SER A 12 -6.44 23.00 -0.66
N ARG A 13 -6.56 23.15 -1.97
CA ARG A 13 -5.40 23.34 -2.86
C ARG A 13 -4.55 24.58 -2.54
N TYR A 14 -5.10 25.56 -1.82
CA TYR A 14 -4.38 26.76 -1.41
C TYR A 14 -3.50 26.55 -0.17
N ASP A 15 -3.70 25.45 0.57
CA ASP A 15 -2.83 25.05 1.69
C ASP A 15 -1.59 24.27 1.22
N TYR A 16 -1.43 24.06 -0.09
CA TYR A 16 -0.27 23.40 -0.66
C TYR A 16 0.83 24.42 -1.03
N PRO A 17 2.11 24.16 -0.71
CA PRO A 17 2.65 22.96 -0.03
C PRO A 17 2.49 22.99 1.49
N LEU A 18 2.01 21.88 2.09
CA LEU A 18 1.80 21.77 3.53
C LEU A 18 3.07 22.00 4.36
N SER A 19 4.27 21.72 3.83
CA SER A 19 5.54 21.95 4.53
C SER A 19 5.83 23.42 4.83
N THR A 20 5.20 24.33 4.08
CA THR A 20 5.44 25.77 4.17
C THR A 20 4.19 26.49 4.66
N GLU A 21 3.04 26.16 4.10
CA GLU A 21 1.78 26.85 4.43
C GLU A 21 1.21 26.38 5.76
N ARG A 22 1.30 25.07 6.07
CA ARG A 22 0.66 24.43 7.23
C ARG A 22 1.55 23.38 7.93
N PRO A 23 2.82 23.69 8.27
CA PRO A 23 3.76 22.71 8.81
C PRO A 23 3.31 22.10 10.14
N GLU A 24 2.47 22.80 10.90
CA GLU A 24 1.89 22.33 12.16
C GLU A 24 0.98 21.10 12.02
N LEU A 25 0.51 20.82 10.80
CA LEU A 25 -0.31 19.65 10.47
C LEU A 25 0.53 18.41 10.18
N LEU A 26 1.84 18.56 9.97
CA LEU A 26 2.72 17.48 9.55
C LEU A 26 3.40 16.82 10.74
N ARG A 27 3.21 15.50 10.81
CA ARG A 27 3.85 14.64 11.80
C ARG A 27 4.55 13.47 11.12
N THR A 28 5.49 12.90 11.84
CA THR A 28 6.17 11.65 11.51
C THR A 28 5.30 10.46 11.94
N LYS A 29 5.65 9.26 11.51
CA LYS A 29 4.94 8.03 11.95
C LYS A 29 5.00 7.82 13.47
N SER A 30 6.10 8.21 14.09
CA SER A 30 6.32 8.23 15.55
C SER A 30 5.67 9.41 16.29
N ASP A 31 4.84 10.21 15.60
CA ASP A 31 4.10 11.36 16.12
C ASP A 31 4.93 12.61 16.46
N LYS A 32 6.23 12.65 16.12
CA LYS A 32 7.06 13.86 16.22
C LYS A 32 6.61 14.91 15.21
N ALA A 33 6.78 16.19 15.56
CA ALA A 33 6.48 17.26 14.63
C ALA A 33 7.49 17.28 13.48
N PHE A 34 7.04 17.56 12.26
CA PHE A 34 7.91 17.63 11.07
C PHE A 34 9.10 18.59 11.26
N THR A 35 8.88 19.70 11.97
CA THR A 35 9.91 20.72 12.27
C THR A 35 11.01 20.22 13.20
N GLU A 36 10.83 19.08 13.86
CA GLU A 36 11.84 18.49 14.74
C GLU A 36 12.86 17.65 13.97
N ILE A 37 12.59 17.32 12.70
CA ILE A 37 13.50 16.57 11.85
C ILE A 37 14.63 17.49 11.39
N THR A 38 15.69 17.51 12.19
CA THR A 38 16.86 18.38 11.99
C THR A 38 18.16 17.59 12.06
N LEU A 39 19.20 18.11 11.42
CA LEU A 39 20.55 17.52 11.49
C LEU A 39 21.11 17.49 12.91
N ALA A 40 20.71 18.42 13.79
CA ALA A 40 21.14 18.44 15.19
C ALA A 40 20.61 17.21 15.93
N LYS A 41 19.28 16.99 15.91
CA LYS A 41 18.66 15.81 16.52
C LYS A 41 19.16 14.50 15.92
N MET A 42 19.43 14.48 14.61
CA MET A 42 20.03 13.31 13.96
C MET A 42 21.42 12.99 14.52
N ARG A 43 22.27 14.01 14.73
CA ARG A 43 23.63 13.84 15.29
C ARG A 43 23.62 13.44 16.76
N GLU A 44 22.63 13.89 17.51
CA GLU A 44 22.41 13.54 18.92
C GLU A 44 21.92 12.09 19.09
N GLY A 45 21.45 11.45 18.01
CA GLY A 45 20.87 10.10 18.05
C GLY A 45 19.41 10.09 18.47
N ASP A 46 18.76 11.26 18.50
CA ASP A 46 17.37 11.44 18.93
C ASP A 46 16.35 11.11 17.83
N LEU A 47 16.81 10.73 16.64
CA LEU A 47 15.96 10.31 15.52
C LEU A 47 16.05 8.81 15.24
N VAL A 48 14.89 8.14 15.19
CA VAL A 48 14.71 6.74 14.77
C VAL A 48 14.16 6.66 13.35
N ASN A 49 14.21 5.49 12.72
CA ASN A 49 13.71 5.32 11.34
C ASN A 49 12.24 5.73 11.16
N ASP A 50 11.37 5.46 12.15
CA ASP A 50 9.97 5.87 12.08
C ASP A 50 9.76 7.39 12.14
N ASP A 51 10.74 8.16 12.63
CA ASP A 51 10.72 9.62 12.55
C ASP A 51 10.90 10.12 11.11
N LEU A 52 11.41 9.28 10.20
CA LEU A 52 11.62 9.62 8.79
C LEU A 52 10.50 9.08 7.89
N ARG A 53 9.50 8.39 8.47
CA ARG A 53 8.34 7.85 7.75
C ARG A 53 7.16 8.80 7.80
N ILE A 54 6.41 8.86 6.71
CA ILE A 54 5.19 9.67 6.60
C ILE A 54 4.09 9.13 7.54
N HIS A 55 3.39 10.04 8.23
CA HIS A 55 2.21 9.70 9.02
C HIS A 55 0.97 9.50 8.11
N PRO A 56 0.08 8.54 8.39
CA PRO A 56 -1.14 8.31 7.60
C PRO A 56 -1.98 9.59 7.41
N GLN A 57 -2.13 10.40 8.45
CA GLN A 57 -2.87 11.66 8.38
C GLN A 57 -2.31 12.62 7.32
N SER A 58 -0.99 12.67 7.13
CA SER A 58 -0.37 13.52 6.10
C SER A 58 -0.83 13.10 4.70
N LEU A 59 -0.95 11.79 4.43
CA LEU A 59 -1.49 11.29 3.17
C LEU A 59 -2.98 11.61 3.00
N ILE A 60 -3.78 11.56 4.07
CA ILE A 60 -5.19 11.96 4.04
C ILE A 60 -5.35 13.46 3.75
N LEU A 61 -4.49 14.32 4.32
CA LEU A 61 -4.49 15.76 4.00
C LEU A 61 -4.11 16.00 2.53
N GLN A 62 -3.09 15.31 2.03
CA GLN A 62 -2.73 15.37 0.60
C GLN A 62 -3.85 14.84 -0.30
N ALA A 63 -4.62 13.84 0.14
CA ALA A 63 -5.80 13.36 -0.58
C ALA A 63 -6.91 14.42 -0.65
N GLN A 64 -7.12 15.22 0.41
CA GLN A 64 -8.06 16.34 0.39
C GLN A 64 -7.63 17.41 -0.62
N ILE A 65 -6.35 17.80 -0.57
CA ILE A 65 -5.73 18.76 -1.50
C ILE A 65 -5.88 18.27 -2.96
N ALA A 66 -5.55 17.00 -3.23
CA ALA A 66 -5.66 16.41 -4.56
C ALA A 66 -7.11 16.43 -5.08
N LYS A 67 -8.08 16.09 -4.22
CA LYS A 67 -9.51 16.13 -4.57
C LYS A 67 -9.97 17.56 -4.89
N ASP A 68 -9.61 18.55 -4.05
CA ASP A 68 -9.95 19.96 -4.28
C ASP A 68 -9.25 20.56 -5.51
N ALA A 69 -8.09 20.03 -5.89
CA ALA A 69 -7.39 20.36 -7.13
C ALA A 69 -7.96 19.65 -8.36
N GLY A 70 -9.07 18.90 -8.24
CA GLY A 70 -9.70 18.20 -9.36
C GLY A 70 -8.99 16.91 -9.79
N ARG A 71 -8.29 16.23 -8.87
CA ARG A 71 -7.57 14.97 -9.10
C ARG A 71 -8.10 13.84 -8.20
N PRO A 72 -9.33 13.34 -8.42
CA PRO A 72 -9.97 12.38 -7.53
C PRO A 72 -9.24 11.03 -7.48
N GLU A 73 -8.70 10.53 -8.60
CA GLU A 73 -7.98 9.24 -8.65
C GLU A 73 -6.68 9.29 -7.84
N LEU A 74 -5.98 10.43 -7.88
CA LEU A 74 -4.81 10.67 -7.03
C LEU A 74 -5.22 10.71 -5.55
N ALA A 75 -6.34 11.34 -5.23
CA ALA A 75 -6.85 11.35 -3.86
C ALA A 75 -7.15 9.94 -3.35
N ASP A 76 -7.77 9.09 -4.16
CA ASP A 76 -8.06 7.70 -3.78
C ASP A 76 -6.80 6.86 -3.64
N ASN A 77 -5.80 7.11 -4.49
CA ASN A 77 -4.48 6.49 -4.34
C ASN A 77 -3.81 6.87 -3.01
N LEU A 78 -3.85 8.14 -2.63
CA LEU A 78 -3.27 8.62 -1.38
C LEU A 78 -4.03 8.08 -0.15
N ARG A 79 -5.34 7.89 -0.23
CA ARG A 79 -6.12 7.22 0.83
C ARG A 79 -5.72 5.75 1.01
N ARG A 80 -5.58 4.99 -0.08
CA ARG A 80 -5.05 3.62 -0.02
C ARG A 80 -3.62 3.59 0.53
N ALA A 81 -2.76 4.50 0.08
CA ALA A 81 -1.40 4.61 0.61
C ALA A 81 -1.39 4.90 2.13
N ALA A 82 -2.35 5.69 2.64
CA ALA A 82 -2.49 5.96 4.06
C ALA A 82 -2.76 4.66 4.85
N GLU A 83 -3.68 3.81 4.38
CA GLU A 83 -3.92 2.48 4.97
C GLU A 83 -2.66 1.61 4.95
N LEU A 84 -1.83 1.69 3.91
CA LEU A 84 -0.61 0.89 3.83
C LEU A 84 0.51 1.36 4.79
N THR A 85 0.42 2.56 5.38
CA THR A 85 1.46 3.04 6.31
C THR A 85 1.50 2.27 7.64
N GLN A 86 0.41 1.58 8.00
CA GLN A 86 0.34 0.79 9.22
C GLN A 86 1.16 -0.52 9.16
N PHE A 87 1.58 -0.92 7.96
CA PHE A 87 2.45 -2.08 7.79
C PHE A 87 3.90 -1.67 8.06
N ASP A 88 4.43 -2.10 9.20
CA ASP A 88 5.83 -1.89 9.56
C ASP A 88 6.78 -2.77 8.75
N ASP A 89 6.32 -3.97 8.40
CA ASP A 89 7.09 -4.96 7.65
C ASP A 89 7.04 -4.67 6.14
N GLU A 90 8.15 -4.15 5.62
CA GLU A 90 8.34 -3.93 4.18
C GLU A 90 8.12 -5.23 3.38
N LYS A 91 8.53 -6.38 3.91
CA LYS A 91 8.34 -7.67 3.23
C LYS A 91 6.87 -7.95 3.03
N LYS A 92 6.03 -7.52 3.96
CA LYS A 92 4.59 -7.75 3.88
C LYS A 92 3.93 -6.98 2.74
N ILE A 93 4.35 -5.73 2.54
CA ILE A 93 3.91 -4.93 1.39
C ILE A 93 4.36 -5.57 0.08
N LEU A 94 5.60 -6.08 0.02
CA LEU A 94 6.11 -6.77 -1.16
C LEU A 94 5.36 -8.08 -1.45
N GLU A 95 4.97 -8.84 -0.43
CA GLU A 95 4.13 -10.04 -0.59
C GLU A 95 2.78 -9.72 -1.25
N PHE A 96 2.11 -8.65 -0.80
CA PHE A 96 0.85 -8.21 -1.41
C PHE A 96 1.03 -7.77 -2.85
N TYR A 97 2.11 -7.02 -3.12
CA TYR A 97 2.45 -6.60 -4.47
C TYR A 97 2.70 -7.79 -5.40
N ASP A 98 3.53 -8.75 -4.96
CA ASP A 98 3.83 -9.95 -5.76
C ASP A 98 2.58 -10.81 -5.98
N ALA A 99 1.68 -10.90 -4.99
CA ALA A 99 0.41 -11.60 -5.17
C ALA A 99 -0.47 -10.95 -6.24
N MET A 100 -0.37 -9.63 -6.44
CA MET A 100 -1.10 -8.92 -7.50
C MET A 100 -0.40 -8.97 -8.85
N ARG A 101 0.81 -9.52 -9.00
CA ARG A 101 1.43 -9.60 -10.33
C ARG A 101 0.82 -10.73 -11.15
N PRO A 102 0.62 -10.52 -12.46
CA PRO A 102 0.11 -11.57 -13.36
C PRO A 102 0.92 -12.86 -13.26
N SER A 103 0.22 -13.99 -13.29
CA SER A 103 0.77 -15.35 -13.21
C SER A 103 1.49 -15.71 -11.89
N LEU A 104 1.54 -14.82 -10.89
CA LEU A 104 2.19 -15.11 -9.61
C LEU A 104 1.25 -15.69 -8.56
N ALA A 105 -0.03 -15.34 -8.53
CA ALA A 105 -0.97 -15.89 -7.55
C ALA A 105 -2.14 -16.62 -8.22
N ASN A 106 -2.76 -17.52 -7.46
CA ASN A 106 -4.08 -18.03 -7.77
C ASN A 106 -5.16 -17.21 -7.03
N ARG A 107 -6.44 -17.49 -7.34
CA ARG A 107 -7.59 -16.82 -6.72
C ARG A 107 -7.56 -16.91 -5.19
N GLU A 108 -7.33 -18.09 -4.62
CA GLU A 108 -7.34 -18.29 -3.16
C GLU A 108 -6.27 -17.44 -2.46
N GLN A 109 -5.07 -17.36 -3.04
CA GLN A 109 -3.98 -16.55 -2.52
C GLN A 109 -4.32 -15.06 -2.54
N MET A 110 -4.88 -14.54 -3.64
CA MET A 110 -5.31 -13.13 -3.69
C MET A 110 -6.48 -12.86 -2.74
N THR A 111 -7.43 -13.79 -2.61
CA THR A 111 -8.54 -13.68 -1.63
C THR A 111 -8.01 -13.61 -0.20
N LYS A 112 -6.98 -14.40 0.11
CA LYS A 112 -6.31 -14.35 1.42
C LYS A 112 -5.63 -13.00 1.66
N VAL A 113 -4.97 -12.43 0.64
CA VAL A 113 -4.39 -11.07 0.72
C VAL A 113 -5.46 -10.03 1.00
N ALA A 114 -6.61 -10.08 0.31
CA ALA A 114 -7.71 -9.16 0.58
C ALA A 114 -8.26 -9.29 2.01
N ALA A 115 -8.42 -10.51 2.51
CA ALA A 115 -8.87 -10.75 3.89
C ALA A 115 -7.86 -10.25 4.93
N GLU A 116 -6.57 -10.46 4.68
CA GLU A 116 -5.50 -9.99 5.57
C GLU A 116 -5.40 -8.46 5.61
N LEU A 117 -5.56 -7.79 4.46
CA LEU A 117 -5.65 -6.32 4.40
C LEU A 117 -6.83 -5.80 5.23
N GLU A 118 -8.00 -6.43 5.13
CA GLU A 118 -9.18 -6.04 5.89
C GLU A 118 -9.04 -6.28 7.41
N GLU A 119 -8.45 -7.41 7.81
CA GLU A 119 -8.11 -7.70 9.21
C GLU A 119 -7.15 -6.66 9.80
N LYS A 120 -6.28 -6.11 8.96
CA LYS A 120 -5.33 -5.05 9.30
C LYS A 120 -5.88 -3.65 9.05
N ASP A 121 -7.20 -3.45 9.03
CA ASP A 121 -7.83 -2.12 8.88
C ASP A 121 -7.39 -1.36 7.61
N ALA A 122 -7.21 -2.09 6.50
CA ALA A 122 -6.94 -1.55 5.16
C ALA A 122 -8.07 -1.89 4.16
N PRO A 123 -9.32 -1.45 4.41
CA PRO A 123 -10.49 -1.84 3.62
C PRO A 123 -10.46 -1.33 2.17
N LEU A 124 -9.92 -0.13 1.89
CA LEU A 124 -9.83 0.37 0.51
C LEU A 124 -8.82 -0.46 -0.31
N CYS A 125 -7.72 -0.87 0.32
CA CYS A 125 -6.75 -1.77 -0.31
C CYS A 125 -7.34 -3.17 -0.51
N ALA A 126 -8.06 -3.71 0.47
CA ALA A 126 -8.74 -4.99 0.36
C ALA A 126 -9.76 -5.00 -0.78
N GLN A 127 -10.55 -3.93 -0.91
CA GLN A 127 -11.49 -3.75 -2.01
C GLN A 127 -10.79 -3.75 -3.37
N LEU A 128 -9.68 -3.01 -3.50
CA LEU A 128 -8.90 -2.98 -4.75
C LEU A 128 -8.43 -4.40 -5.15
N VAL A 129 -7.99 -5.21 -4.18
CA VAL A 129 -7.56 -6.59 -4.46
C VAL A 129 -8.75 -7.45 -4.91
N ARG A 130 -9.94 -7.28 -4.31
CA ARG A 130 -11.16 -8.01 -4.72
C ARG A 130 -11.58 -7.67 -6.15
N GLU A 131 -11.56 -6.38 -6.50
CA GLU A 131 -11.82 -5.92 -7.88
C GLU A 131 -10.79 -6.51 -8.86
N ALA A 132 -9.51 -6.58 -8.45
CA ALA A 132 -8.48 -7.21 -9.27
C ALA A 132 -8.72 -8.72 -9.50
N ILE A 133 -9.21 -9.46 -8.49
CA ILE A 133 -9.54 -10.88 -8.61
C ILE A 133 -10.61 -11.12 -9.68
N GLU A 134 -11.62 -10.27 -9.77
CA GLU A 134 -12.67 -10.35 -10.79
C GLU A 134 -12.08 -10.16 -12.19
N VAL A 135 -11.27 -9.11 -12.37
CA VAL A 135 -10.59 -8.84 -13.65
C VAL A 135 -9.62 -9.97 -14.02
N TYR A 136 -8.95 -10.59 -13.05
CA TYR A 136 -8.00 -11.67 -13.27
C TYR A 136 -8.69 -12.96 -13.74
N GLU A 137 -9.92 -13.21 -13.27
CA GLU A 137 -10.75 -14.32 -13.72
C GLU A 137 -11.20 -14.10 -15.17
N GLU A 138 -11.72 -12.92 -15.49
CA GLU A 138 -12.17 -12.57 -16.85
C GLU A 138 -11.02 -12.63 -17.87
N ARG A 139 -9.81 -12.24 -17.46
CA ARG A 139 -8.64 -12.13 -18.34
C ARG A 139 -7.67 -13.30 -18.26
N ASN A 140 -7.98 -14.35 -17.50
CA ASN A 140 -7.10 -15.51 -17.28
C ASN A 140 -5.67 -15.15 -16.83
N LEU A 141 -5.54 -14.20 -15.89
CA LEU A 141 -4.24 -13.68 -15.43
C LEU A 141 -3.68 -14.41 -14.19
N PHE A 142 -4.42 -15.36 -13.63
CA PHE A 142 -3.94 -16.18 -12.52
C PHE A 142 -2.81 -17.10 -12.96
N ARG A 143 -2.01 -17.55 -11.98
CA ARG A 143 -1.03 -18.61 -12.18
C ARG A 143 -1.70 -19.84 -12.81
N HIS A 144 -1.31 -20.17 -14.04
CA HIS A 144 -1.77 -21.38 -14.71
C HIS A 144 -1.17 -22.61 -14.00
N GLN A 145 -2.02 -23.58 -13.65
CA GLN A 145 -1.57 -24.90 -13.24
C GLN A 145 -1.29 -25.73 -14.50
N ASN A 146 -0.16 -25.51 -15.18
CA ASN A 146 0.24 -26.36 -16.30
C ASN A 146 1.56 -27.08 -16.00
N GLY A 147 1.45 -28.40 -15.72
CA GLY A 147 2.44 -29.42 -16.10
C GLY A 147 3.38 -29.93 -15.01
N ALA A 148 2.97 -30.98 -14.29
CA ALA A 148 3.92 -32.04 -13.95
C ALA A 148 4.64 -32.46 -15.24
N GLY A 149 5.97 -32.55 -15.21
CA GLY A 149 6.78 -32.94 -16.36
C GLY A 149 6.32 -34.29 -16.92
N GLN A 150 5.54 -34.26 -17.99
CA GLN A 150 5.45 -35.38 -18.93
C GLN A 150 6.74 -35.36 -19.74
N HIS A 151 7.76 -36.01 -19.21
CA HIS A 151 8.79 -36.59 -20.04
C HIS A 151 8.09 -37.65 -20.91
N PRO A 152 8.10 -37.55 -22.25
CA PRO A 152 7.81 -38.71 -23.05
C PRO A 152 8.91 -39.74 -22.77
N THR A 153 8.53 -40.86 -22.17
CA THR A 153 9.35 -42.07 -22.11
C THR A 153 9.70 -42.45 -23.54
N SER A 154 10.90 -42.10 -23.99
CA SER A 154 11.50 -42.74 -25.16
C SER A 154 12.05 -44.07 -24.68
N THR A 155 11.14 -45.04 -24.53
CA THR A 155 11.48 -46.44 -24.69
C THR A 155 11.28 -46.74 -26.16
N ASP A 156 12.37 -46.83 -26.90
CA ASP A 156 12.45 -47.71 -28.07
C ASP A 156 13.87 -48.26 -28.08
N GLU A 157 14.03 -49.30 -27.24
CA GLU A 157 14.95 -50.39 -27.51
C GLU A 157 14.49 -51.11 -28.79
N ASP A 158 15.47 -51.59 -29.57
CA ASP A 158 15.35 -52.64 -30.60
C ASP A 158 14.43 -52.34 -31.80
N GLN A 159 14.86 -52.39 -33.07
CA GLN A 159 15.74 -53.32 -33.78
C GLN A 159 15.71 -52.89 -35.29
N PRO A 160 16.40 -53.53 -36.26
CA PRO A 160 17.34 -54.66 -36.18
C PRO A 160 18.76 -54.37 -36.71
#